data_AF-A0A8T0BU82-F1
#
_entry.id   AF-A0A8T0BU82-F1
#
_cell.length_a   1.000
_cell.length_b   1.000
_cell.length_c   1.000
_cell.angle_alpha   90.00
_cell.angle_beta   90.00
_cell.angle_gamma   90.00
#
_symmetry.space_group_name_H-M   'P 1'
#
loop_
_entity.id
_entity.type
_entity.pdbx_description
1 polymer ?
#
loop_
_entity_poly.entity_id
_entity_poly.type
_entity_poly.pdbx_seq_one_letter_code
_entity_poly.pdbx_strand_id
1 'polypeptide(L)'
;MQDTNTNKAKRAASDMPPPSATKKSRLDQSLITSALKTLQDSCADVLSPNWIDALLKGKCDLPSLTDEEKSVISKFCVNESLAETFLKAVLEKIKAEKESMGHELLQSLCRVYVGLCQKRGDSHKAHALAYRFLKEDFSQATKLIMVMVTAWPSVFSCNSPLCRAVHIVCKMKAYGKIYYLLSKYLHWDTEPPGDIYRAITSTLKALLKDKSLTFQKSSWYGDDLCPAAWDYVFSLDLLCAQLGWIWTVSHVIRKSVWLILNTWLKQTQTEETKFRNVSVAAIFRLLGRLGQQGLKENVAASVEDLVKRVNEFRGQKDLPWELQLAVVYATHDLAPSNPKVALNALESWKKDLTKPVPPAVTKIPKSANPEMGDAPKIIKYYVDAIIPNNFRGRQLNPDRTVKVISVRVIRNRQSPDTYSVNDHLQTFTTT
;
A
#
# COMPACT_ATOMS: atom_id res chain seq x y z
N MET A 1 -47.09 -48.58 5.99
CA MET A 1 -46.44 -47.73 4.96
C MET A 1 -47.08 -46.36 5.01
N GLN A 2 -46.41 -45.40 5.65
CA GLN A 2 -46.55 -43.94 5.57
C GLN A 2 -46.10 -43.38 6.93
N ASP A 3 -44.93 -42.74 6.96
CA ASP A 3 -44.55 -41.64 7.86
C ASP A 3 -43.03 -41.42 7.80
N THR A 4 -42.55 -40.91 6.66
CA THR A 4 -41.14 -40.49 6.49
C THR A 4 -40.98 -39.09 5.90
N ASN A 5 -42.04 -38.27 5.83
CA ASN A 5 -41.97 -36.98 5.12
C ASN A 5 -42.12 -35.69 5.96
N THR A 6 -42.22 -35.77 7.28
CA THR A 6 -42.37 -34.57 8.14
C THR A 6 -41.06 -34.05 8.76
N ASN A 7 -39.98 -34.84 8.74
CA ASN A 7 -38.71 -34.44 9.37
C ASN A 7 -37.68 -33.81 8.41
N LYS A 8 -37.93 -33.79 7.09
CA LYS A 8 -37.02 -33.14 6.12
C LYS A 8 -37.30 -31.64 5.95
N ALA A 9 -38.51 -31.18 6.28
CA ALA A 9 -38.89 -29.76 6.19
C ALA A 9 -38.40 -28.91 7.38
N LYS A 10 -38.14 -29.52 8.55
CA LYS A 10 -37.73 -28.79 9.77
C LYS A 10 -36.22 -28.54 9.91
N ARG A 11 -35.37 -29.25 9.14
CA ARG A 11 -33.91 -29.08 9.15
C ARG A 11 -33.37 -28.12 8.10
N ALA A 12 -34.19 -27.65 7.16
CA ALA A 12 -33.79 -26.67 6.16
C ALA A 12 -33.95 -25.20 6.63
N ALA A 13 -34.51 -24.97 7.82
CA ALA A 13 -34.84 -23.63 8.32
C ALA A 13 -33.76 -23.00 9.23
N SER A 14 -32.68 -23.71 9.60
CA SER A 14 -31.66 -23.19 10.53
C SER A 14 -30.38 -22.66 9.88
N ASP A 15 -30.23 -22.74 8.55
CA ASP A 15 -29.04 -22.25 7.82
C ASP A 15 -29.33 -21.03 6.91
N MET A 16 -30.50 -20.40 7.07
CA MET A 16 -30.82 -19.17 6.36
C MET A 16 -30.49 -17.95 7.24
N PRO A 17 -29.68 -16.98 6.76
CA PRO A 17 -29.52 -15.72 7.46
C PRO A 17 -30.90 -15.04 7.56
N PRO A 18 -31.20 -14.32 8.66
CA PRO A 18 -32.50 -13.72 8.89
C PRO A 18 -32.88 -12.85 7.67
N PRO A 19 -34.13 -12.92 7.18
CA PRO A 19 -34.56 -12.27 5.94
C PRO A 19 -34.35 -10.74 5.92
N SER A 20 -34.17 -10.12 7.09
CA SER A 20 -33.84 -8.71 7.27
C SER A 20 -32.37 -8.37 6.93
N ALA A 21 -31.41 -9.26 7.21
CA ALA A 21 -29.98 -9.01 6.97
C ALA A 21 -29.62 -9.09 5.48
N THR A 22 -30.20 -10.04 4.75
CA THR A 22 -30.04 -10.21 3.30
C THR A 22 -30.72 -9.09 2.51
N LYS A 23 -31.87 -8.58 2.98
CA LYS A 23 -32.55 -7.44 2.36
C LYS A 23 -31.78 -6.13 2.55
N LYS A 24 -31.24 -5.88 3.75
CA LYS A 24 -30.40 -4.71 4.05
C LYS A 24 -29.11 -4.71 3.20
N SER A 25 -28.42 -5.85 3.13
CA SER A 25 -27.21 -6.02 2.31
C SER A 25 -27.44 -5.73 0.81
N ARG A 26 -28.58 -6.14 0.25
CA ARG A 26 -28.92 -5.84 -1.15
C ARG A 26 -29.23 -4.36 -1.37
N LEU A 27 -29.91 -3.72 -0.42
CA LEU A 27 -30.20 -2.29 -0.49
C LEU A 27 -28.90 -1.47 -0.42
N ASP A 28 -27.99 -1.81 0.48
CA ASP A 28 -26.66 -1.18 0.60
C ASP A 28 -25.87 -1.30 -0.71
N GLN A 29 -25.86 -2.48 -1.35
CA GLN A 29 -25.23 -2.68 -2.67
C GLN A 29 -25.88 -1.86 -3.78
N SER A 30 -27.21 -1.73 -3.77
CA SER A 30 -27.93 -0.92 -4.76
C SER A 30 -27.61 0.57 -4.62
N LEU A 31 -27.47 1.06 -3.38
CA LEU A 31 -27.10 2.44 -3.08
C LEU A 31 -25.67 2.74 -3.55
N ILE A 32 -24.73 1.83 -3.26
CA ILE A 32 -23.34 1.95 -3.70
C ILE A 32 -23.26 1.98 -5.22
N THR A 33 -23.93 1.04 -5.90
CA THR A 33 -23.94 0.98 -7.38
C THR A 33 -24.52 2.26 -7.98
N SER A 34 -25.64 2.76 -7.42
CA SER A 34 -26.25 4.01 -7.87
C SER A 34 -25.31 5.20 -7.66
N ALA A 35 -24.62 5.29 -6.52
CA ALA A 35 -23.70 6.38 -6.23
C ALA A 35 -22.50 6.38 -7.18
N LEU A 36 -21.90 5.21 -7.42
CA LEU A 36 -20.80 5.07 -8.38
C LEU A 36 -21.22 5.46 -9.80
N LYS A 37 -22.44 5.10 -10.21
CA LYS A 37 -23.01 5.52 -11.50
C LYS A 37 -23.21 7.02 -11.57
N THR A 38 -23.79 7.64 -10.54
CA THR A 38 -23.95 9.10 -10.48
C THR A 38 -22.61 9.81 -10.66
N LEU A 39 -21.56 9.36 -9.96
CA LEU A 39 -20.21 9.95 -10.10
C LEU A 39 -19.61 9.75 -11.49
N GLN A 40 -19.90 8.63 -12.15
CA GLN A 40 -19.48 8.37 -13.51
C GLN A 40 -20.20 9.26 -14.52
N ASP A 41 -21.48 9.52 -14.31
CA ASP A 41 -22.29 10.36 -15.22
C ASP A 41 -21.97 11.87 -15.03
N SER A 42 -21.48 12.28 -13.85
CA SER A 42 -21.20 13.68 -13.50
C SER A 42 -19.71 14.05 -13.42
N CYS A 43 -18.78 13.15 -13.77
CA CYS A 43 -17.36 13.41 -13.59
C CYS A 43 -16.83 14.50 -14.53
N ALA A 44 -15.91 15.33 -14.02
CA ALA A 44 -15.24 16.39 -14.79
C ALA A 44 -13.75 16.49 -14.42
N ASP A 45 -12.92 17.04 -15.33
CA ASP A 45 -11.51 17.37 -15.02
C ASP A 45 -11.44 18.66 -14.20
N VAL A 46 -11.31 18.48 -12.88
CA VAL A 46 -11.28 19.56 -11.89
C VAL A 46 -9.97 20.37 -11.96
N LEU A 47 -8.93 19.82 -12.59
CA LEU A 47 -7.63 20.47 -12.75
C LEU A 47 -7.21 20.48 -14.23
N SER A 48 -8.12 20.95 -15.10
CA SER A 48 -7.81 21.19 -16.51
C SER A 48 -6.71 22.25 -16.67
N PRO A 49 -5.95 22.25 -17.79
CA PRO A 49 -4.87 23.22 -18.01
C PRO A 49 -5.31 24.68 -17.86
N ASN A 50 -6.49 25.03 -18.38
CA ASN A 50 -7.06 26.37 -18.28
C ASN A 50 -7.37 26.74 -16.82
N TRP A 51 -7.87 25.79 -16.05
CA TRP A 51 -8.17 26.01 -14.64
C TRP A 51 -6.91 26.21 -13.81
N ILE A 52 -5.88 25.40 -14.07
CA ILE A 52 -4.56 25.57 -13.46
C ILE A 52 -4.01 26.97 -13.77
N ASP A 53 -4.11 27.44 -15.02
CA ASP A 53 -3.63 28.78 -15.38
C ASP A 53 -4.42 29.91 -14.72
N ALA A 54 -5.73 29.76 -14.56
CA ALA A 54 -6.55 30.71 -13.81
C ALA A 54 -6.16 30.74 -12.33
N LEU A 55 -5.95 29.57 -11.72
CA LEU A 55 -5.56 29.42 -10.31
C LEU A 55 -4.18 30.03 -10.03
N LEU A 56 -3.21 29.81 -10.93
CA LEU A 56 -1.87 30.39 -10.84
C LEU A 56 -1.90 31.92 -10.95
N LYS A 57 -2.81 32.47 -11.77
CA LYS A 57 -3.00 33.92 -11.93
C LYS A 57 -3.86 34.54 -10.83
N GLY A 58 -4.31 33.77 -9.85
CA GLY A 58 -5.21 34.24 -8.79
C GLY A 58 -6.59 34.67 -9.29
N LYS A 59 -7.03 34.14 -10.43
CA LYS A 59 -8.30 34.50 -11.08
C LYS A 59 -9.47 33.62 -10.62
N CYS A 60 -9.20 32.54 -9.89
CA CYS A 60 -10.21 31.67 -9.31
C CYS A 60 -9.71 31.01 -8.03
N ASP A 61 -10.67 30.53 -7.24
CA ASP A 61 -10.41 29.77 -6.02
C ASP A 61 -10.18 28.28 -6.29
N LEU A 62 -9.70 27.59 -5.26
CA LEU A 62 -9.51 26.14 -5.30
C LEU A 62 -10.88 25.45 -5.52
N PRO A 63 -10.97 24.50 -6.46
CA PRO A 63 -12.27 23.95 -6.82
C PRO A 63 -12.86 23.11 -5.68
N SER A 64 -14.02 23.56 -5.17
CA SER A 64 -14.78 22.86 -4.14
C SER A 64 -15.52 21.64 -4.70
N LEU A 65 -15.89 20.70 -3.82
CA LEU A 65 -16.66 19.50 -4.20
C LEU A 65 -17.92 19.89 -5.00
N THR A 66 -18.27 19.12 -6.03
CA THR A 66 -19.51 19.35 -6.79
C THR A 66 -20.73 18.98 -5.94
N ASP A 67 -21.91 19.40 -6.37
CA ASP A 67 -23.14 19.12 -5.62
C ASP A 67 -23.50 17.62 -5.65
N GLU A 68 -23.16 16.91 -6.72
CA GLU A 68 -23.26 15.45 -6.82
C GLU A 68 -22.30 14.77 -5.85
N GLU A 69 -21.04 15.20 -5.79
CA GLU A 69 -20.04 14.67 -4.85
C GLU A 69 -20.49 14.90 -3.40
N LYS A 70 -20.96 16.11 -3.06
CA LYS A 70 -21.50 16.45 -1.73
C LYS A 70 -22.72 15.59 -1.40
N SER A 71 -23.64 15.41 -2.35
CA SER A 71 -24.82 14.58 -2.22
C SER A 71 -24.44 13.14 -1.90
N VAL A 72 -23.50 12.56 -2.65
CA VAL A 72 -22.98 11.22 -2.36
C VAL A 72 -22.36 11.17 -0.96
N ILE A 73 -21.44 12.07 -0.62
CA ILE A 73 -20.82 12.08 0.71
C ILE A 73 -21.87 12.14 1.84
N SER A 74 -22.89 12.99 1.70
CA SER A 74 -23.95 13.13 2.70
C SER A 74 -24.77 11.84 2.90
N LYS A 75 -24.98 11.05 1.85
CA LYS A 75 -25.72 9.77 1.92
C LYS A 75 -24.96 8.72 2.71
N PHE A 76 -23.63 8.73 2.64
CA PHE A 76 -22.78 7.70 3.26
C PHE A 76 -22.20 8.13 4.61
N CYS A 77 -22.14 9.42 4.95
CA CYS A 77 -21.43 9.88 6.15
C CYS A 77 -22.08 9.48 7.49
N VAL A 78 -23.40 9.26 7.51
CA VAL A 78 -24.16 9.02 8.75
C VAL A 78 -23.97 7.59 9.29
N ASN A 79 -23.90 6.60 8.40
CA ASN A 79 -23.83 5.19 8.80
C ASN A 79 -22.41 4.66 8.65
N GLU A 80 -21.81 4.26 9.78
CA GLU A 80 -20.43 3.83 9.79
C GLU A 80 -20.14 2.63 8.89
N SER A 81 -20.92 1.56 9.05
CA SER A 81 -20.75 0.32 8.28
C SER A 81 -20.95 0.52 6.78
N LEU A 82 -21.89 1.39 6.40
CA LEU A 82 -22.19 1.70 5.00
C LEU A 82 -21.08 2.55 4.37
N ALA A 83 -20.55 3.53 5.12
CA ALA A 83 -19.40 4.32 4.69
C ALA A 83 -18.17 3.45 4.44
N GLU A 84 -17.84 2.52 5.34
CA GLU A 84 -16.71 1.60 5.17
C GLU A 84 -16.88 0.71 3.94
N THR A 85 -18.10 0.21 3.72
CA THR A 85 -18.42 -0.60 2.54
C THR A 85 -18.30 0.21 1.25
N PHE A 86 -18.74 1.48 1.26
CA PHE A 86 -18.62 2.38 0.11
C PHE A 86 -17.17 2.78 -0.17
N LEU A 87 -16.39 3.16 0.85
CA LEU A 87 -14.96 3.46 0.71
C LEU A 87 -14.20 2.27 0.12
N LYS A 88 -14.51 1.04 0.57
CA LYS A 88 -13.96 -0.19 -0.01
C LYS A 88 -14.33 -0.35 -1.48
N ALA A 89 -15.60 -0.16 -1.84
CA ALA A 89 -16.06 -0.24 -3.23
C ALA A 89 -15.38 0.80 -4.14
N VAL A 90 -15.18 2.03 -3.64
CA VAL A 90 -14.44 3.07 -4.36
C VAL A 90 -12.99 2.65 -4.60
N LEU A 91 -12.30 2.12 -3.56
CA LEU A 91 -10.93 1.62 -3.72
C LEU A 91 -10.84 0.46 -4.70
N GLU A 92 -11.80 -0.47 -4.67
CA GLU A 92 -11.88 -1.58 -5.62
C GLU A 92 -12.10 -1.09 -7.05
N LYS A 93 -12.91 -0.05 -7.25
CA LYS A 93 -13.13 0.56 -8.57
C LYS A 93 -11.88 1.28 -9.10
N ILE A 94 -11.24 2.13 -8.27
CA ILE A 94 -9.97 2.81 -8.59
C ILE A 94 -8.89 1.79 -9.02
N LYS A 95 -8.94 0.60 -8.43
CA LYS A 95 -7.99 -0.47 -8.65
C LYS A 95 -8.24 -1.29 -9.90
N ALA A 96 -9.48 -1.73 -10.08
CA ALA A 96 -9.87 -2.59 -11.20
C ALA A 96 -9.70 -1.87 -12.55
N GLU A 97 -9.91 -0.55 -12.57
CA GLU A 97 -9.94 0.24 -13.80
C GLU A 97 -8.74 1.18 -13.91
N LYS A 98 -7.66 0.97 -13.14
CA LYS A 98 -6.51 1.89 -13.06
C LYS A 98 -5.97 2.38 -14.43
N GLU A 99 -5.91 1.50 -15.43
CA GLU A 99 -5.38 1.81 -16.77
C GLU A 99 -6.46 2.19 -17.79
N SER A 100 -7.73 1.86 -17.53
CA SER A 100 -8.86 2.06 -18.44
C SER A 100 -9.87 3.14 -17.99
N MET A 101 -9.72 3.63 -16.76
CA MET A 101 -10.59 4.65 -16.17
C MET A 101 -10.24 6.04 -16.72
N GLY A 102 -11.27 6.77 -17.16
CA GLY A 102 -11.13 8.19 -17.48
C GLY A 102 -10.57 8.98 -16.30
N HIS A 103 -9.68 9.92 -16.57
CA HIS A 103 -9.03 10.71 -15.52
C HIS A 103 -10.03 11.48 -14.67
N GLU A 104 -11.13 11.93 -15.26
CA GLU A 104 -12.24 12.66 -14.65
C GLU A 104 -12.92 11.83 -13.57
N LEU A 105 -13.21 10.56 -13.87
CA LEU A 105 -13.82 9.63 -12.92
C LEU A 105 -12.86 9.32 -11.77
N LEU A 106 -11.58 9.12 -12.07
CA LEU A 106 -10.56 8.89 -11.04
C LEU A 106 -10.44 10.08 -10.08
N GLN A 107 -10.48 11.31 -10.61
CA GLN A 107 -10.50 12.51 -9.79
C GLN A 107 -11.76 12.58 -8.92
N SER A 108 -12.93 12.35 -9.50
CA SER A 108 -14.21 12.40 -8.78
C SER A 108 -14.27 11.36 -7.64
N LEU A 109 -13.83 10.12 -7.92
CA LEU A 109 -13.72 9.06 -6.91
C LEU A 109 -12.71 9.42 -5.80
N CYS A 110 -11.57 10.01 -6.16
CA CYS A 110 -10.56 10.50 -5.22
C CYS A 110 -11.15 11.57 -4.29
N ARG A 111 -11.83 12.57 -4.86
CA ARG A 111 -12.43 13.68 -4.10
C ARG A 111 -13.53 13.21 -3.17
N VAL A 112 -14.40 12.31 -3.62
CA VAL A 112 -15.45 11.72 -2.78
C VAL A 112 -14.85 10.88 -1.66
N TYR A 113 -13.83 10.06 -1.94
CA TYR A 113 -13.15 9.27 -0.93
C TYR A 113 -12.54 10.17 0.16
N VAL A 114 -11.79 11.20 -0.25
CA VAL A 114 -11.16 12.15 0.67
C VAL A 114 -12.18 13.00 1.42
N GLY A 115 -13.24 13.47 0.75
CA GLY A 115 -14.31 14.24 1.37
C GLY A 115 -15.08 13.42 2.41
N LEU A 116 -15.32 12.13 2.15
CA LEU A 116 -15.93 11.23 3.13
C LEU A 116 -15.00 10.95 4.32
N CYS A 117 -13.69 10.79 4.07
CA CYS A 117 -12.68 10.69 5.13
C CYS A 117 -12.66 11.96 5.99
N GLN A 118 -12.71 13.15 5.37
CA GLN A 118 -12.75 14.44 6.07
C GLN A 118 -13.98 14.54 6.98
N LYS A 119 -15.18 14.21 6.47
CA LYS A 119 -16.42 14.26 7.27
C LYS A 119 -16.40 13.32 8.47
N ARG A 120 -15.59 12.26 8.41
CA ARG A 120 -15.43 11.28 9.49
C ARG A 120 -14.20 11.54 10.38
N GLY A 121 -13.35 12.51 10.03
CA GLY A 121 -12.08 12.74 10.73
C GLY A 121 -11.03 11.63 10.53
N ASP A 122 -11.14 10.81 9.47
CA ASP A 122 -10.23 9.68 9.21
C ASP A 122 -9.10 10.09 8.26
N SER A 123 -8.10 10.79 8.79
CA SER A 123 -6.94 11.22 7.99
C SER A 123 -6.07 10.04 7.54
N HIS A 124 -6.00 8.94 8.30
CA HIS A 124 -5.18 7.78 7.98
C HIS A 124 -5.63 7.13 6.67
N LYS A 125 -6.94 6.97 6.45
CA LYS A 125 -7.46 6.46 5.17
C LYS A 125 -7.13 7.37 4.00
N ALA A 126 -7.18 8.68 4.19
CA ALA A 126 -6.79 9.64 3.16
C ALA A 126 -5.28 9.53 2.85
N HIS A 127 -4.41 9.49 3.86
CA HIS A 127 -2.96 9.32 3.64
C HIS A 127 -2.61 7.97 3.02
N ALA A 128 -3.31 6.89 3.38
CA ALA A 128 -3.14 5.59 2.75
C ALA A 128 -3.50 5.63 1.25
N LEU A 129 -4.52 6.41 0.86
CA LEU A 129 -4.83 6.65 -0.55
C LEU A 129 -3.72 7.44 -1.26
N ALA A 130 -3.17 8.49 -0.63
CA ALA A 130 -2.03 9.24 -1.18
C ALA A 130 -0.80 8.37 -1.37
N TYR A 131 -0.47 7.57 -0.36
CA TYR A 131 0.56 6.54 -0.42
C TYR A 131 0.36 5.62 -1.63
N ARG A 132 -0.86 5.13 -1.83
CA ARG A 132 -1.21 4.26 -2.95
C ARG A 132 -0.96 4.93 -4.29
N PHE A 133 -1.41 6.17 -4.48
CA PHE A 133 -1.16 6.92 -5.71
C PHE A 133 0.32 7.15 -5.99
N LEU A 134 1.11 7.49 -4.96
CA LEU A 134 2.53 7.80 -5.12
C LEU A 134 3.42 6.55 -5.26
N LYS A 135 3.05 5.43 -4.64
CA LYS A 135 3.79 4.18 -4.69
C LYS A 135 3.48 3.38 -5.96
N GLU A 136 2.22 3.34 -6.37
CA GLU A 136 1.78 2.60 -7.55
C GLU A 136 1.99 3.45 -8.82
N ASP A 137 2.07 2.80 -9.98
CA ASP A 137 2.29 3.47 -11.27
C ASP A 137 1.02 4.18 -11.79
N PHE A 138 0.40 5.05 -10.99
CA PHE A 138 -0.70 5.89 -11.47
C PHE A 138 -0.14 7.00 -12.35
N SER A 139 -0.73 7.16 -13.54
CA SER A 139 -0.49 8.34 -14.35
C SER A 139 -0.96 9.58 -13.58
N GLN A 140 -0.15 10.65 -13.63
CA GLN A 140 -0.46 11.92 -12.95
C GLN A 140 -0.66 11.81 -11.41
N ALA A 141 0.05 10.90 -10.74
CA ALA A 141 -0.03 10.72 -9.28
C ALA A 141 0.06 12.04 -8.47
N THR A 142 0.92 12.98 -8.87
CA THR A 142 1.04 14.30 -8.23
C THR A 142 -0.15 15.22 -8.48
N LYS A 143 -0.79 15.12 -9.66
CA LYS A 143 -2.09 15.77 -9.92
C LYS A 143 -3.17 15.20 -9.00
N LEU A 144 -3.17 13.87 -8.76
CA LEU A 144 -4.12 13.26 -7.81
C LEU A 144 -3.89 13.75 -6.38
N ILE A 145 -2.64 13.93 -5.94
CA ILE A 145 -2.35 14.57 -4.63
C ILE A 145 -2.95 15.97 -4.59
N MET A 146 -2.80 16.76 -5.65
CA MET A 146 -3.42 18.08 -5.73
C MET A 146 -4.96 18.01 -5.66
N VAL A 147 -5.58 17.02 -6.32
CA VAL A 147 -7.03 16.76 -6.24
C VAL A 147 -7.49 16.39 -4.83
N MET A 148 -6.66 15.68 -4.06
CA MET A 148 -6.97 15.44 -2.64
C MET A 148 -6.99 16.75 -1.85
N VAL A 149 -6.05 17.66 -2.12
CA VAL A 149 -5.99 18.99 -1.49
C VAL A 149 -7.20 19.84 -1.87
N THR A 150 -7.73 19.73 -3.09
CA THR A 150 -8.96 20.47 -3.46
C THR A 150 -10.20 19.96 -2.72
N ALA A 151 -10.27 18.67 -2.41
CA ALA A 151 -11.35 18.10 -1.60
C ALA A 151 -11.20 18.40 -0.10
N TRP A 152 -9.97 18.36 0.41
CA TRP A 152 -9.65 18.62 1.82
C TRP A 152 -8.32 19.40 1.91
N PRO A 153 -8.35 20.74 2.01
CA PRO A 153 -7.14 21.58 1.97
C PRO A 153 -6.11 21.24 3.04
N SER A 154 -6.55 20.87 4.24
CA SER A 154 -5.68 20.53 5.36
C SER A 154 -5.34 19.03 5.46
N VAL A 155 -5.62 18.23 4.43
CA VAL A 155 -5.45 16.76 4.48
C VAL A 155 -4.01 16.36 4.80
N PHE A 156 -3.02 17.13 4.33
CA PHE A 156 -1.60 16.88 4.58
C PHE A 156 -0.98 17.85 5.60
N SER A 157 -1.78 18.53 6.41
CA SER A 157 -1.25 19.45 7.43
C SER A 157 -0.71 18.73 8.68
N CYS A 158 -1.00 17.43 8.85
CA CYS A 158 -0.53 16.70 10.02
C CYS A 158 0.94 16.26 9.86
N ASN A 159 1.70 16.30 10.96
CA ASN A 159 3.10 15.88 10.96
C ASN A 159 3.27 14.36 11.21
N SER A 160 2.41 13.52 10.64
CA SER A 160 2.58 12.06 10.73
C SER A 160 3.77 11.58 9.88
N PRO A 161 4.39 10.42 10.20
CA PRO A 161 5.44 9.86 9.36
C PRO A 161 5.00 9.70 7.91
N LEU A 162 3.77 9.26 7.66
CA LEU A 162 3.26 9.00 6.32
C LEU A 162 3.04 10.30 5.56
N CYS A 163 2.48 11.31 6.22
CA CYS A 163 2.30 12.63 5.65
C CYS A 163 3.63 13.25 5.21
N ARG A 164 4.68 13.18 6.06
CA ARG A 164 6.03 13.63 5.68
C ARG A 164 6.57 12.88 4.46
N ALA A 165 6.38 11.55 4.39
CA ALA A 165 6.81 10.76 3.25
C ALA A 165 6.05 11.15 1.97
N VAL A 166 4.75 11.40 2.05
CA VAL A 166 3.92 11.92 0.96
C VAL A 166 4.45 13.26 0.46
N HIS A 167 4.75 14.21 1.36
CA HIS A 167 5.36 15.49 1.01
C HIS A 167 6.67 15.34 0.23
N ILE A 168 7.59 14.50 0.73
CA ILE A 168 8.90 14.28 0.10
C ILE A 168 8.74 13.67 -1.29
N VAL A 169 8.00 12.56 -1.40
CA VAL A 169 7.85 11.86 -2.69
C VAL A 169 7.03 12.68 -3.68
N CYS A 170 6.02 13.41 -3.22
CA CYS A 170 5.25 14.30 -4.08
C CYS A 170 6.14 15.40 -4.66
N LYS A 171 6.98 16.04 -3.84
CA LYS A 171 7.94 17.05 -4.30
C LYS A 171 8.94 16.49 -5.32
N MET A 172 9.45 15.28 -5.09
CA MET A 172 10.38 14.62 -6.03
C MET A 172 9.74 14.31 -7.39
N LYS A 173 8.44 13.98 -7.42
CA LYS A 173 7.72 13.58 -8.64
C LYS A 173 7.02 14.74 -9.34
N ALA A 174 6.78 15.86 -8.66
CA ALA A 174 6.03 16.97 -9.22
C ALA A 174 6.92 17.81 -10.13
N TYR A 175 6.35 18.30 -11.24
CA TYR A 175 7.03 19.18 -12.18
C TYR A 175 6.08 20.24 -12.72
N GLY A 176 6.64 21.31 -13.28
CA GLY A 176 5.90 22.39 -13.95
C GLY A 176 4.82 23.04 -13.08
N LYS A 177 3.65 23.28 -13.66
CA LYS A 177 2.54 23.99 -13.00
C LYS A 177 2.01 23.26 -11.75
N ILE A 178 2.01 21.92 -11.77
CA ILE A 178 1.56 21.10 -10.63
C ILE A 178 2.52 21.24 -9.45
N TYR A 179 3.84 21.28 -9.70
CA TYR A 179 4.82 21.56 -8.64
C TYR A 179 4.54 22.90 -7.96
N TYR A 180 4.33 23.97 -8.73
CA TYR A 180 4.06 25.28 -8.16
C TYR A 180 2.78 25.30 -7.31
N LEU A 181 1.70 24.68 -7.80
CA LEU A 181 0.46 24.58 -7.04
C LEU A 181 0.65 23.81 -5.72
N LEU A 182 1.32 22.67 -5.77
CA LEU A 182 1.61 21.89 -4.57
C LEU A 182 2.50 22.68 -3.60
N SER A 183 3.53 23.38 -4.08
CA SER A 183 4.36 24.22 -3.22
C SER A 183 3.56 25.28 -2.48
N LYS A 184 2.63 25.95 -3.18
CA LYS A 184 1.75 26.97 -2.61
C LYS A 184 0.78 26.37 -1.57
N TYR A 185 0.05 25.31 -1.92
CA TYR A 185 -1.04 24.78 -1.09
C TYR A 185 -0.59 23.80 -0.01
N LEU A 186 0.60 23.22 -0.13
CA LEU A 186 1.24 22.39 0.90
C LEU A 186 2.33 23.15 1.67
N HIS A 187 2.44 24.47 1.43
CA HIS A 187 3.35 25.37 2.13
C HIS A 187 4.82 24.97 2.04
N TRP A 188 5.27 24.41 0.90
CA TRP A 188 6.68 24.03 0.72
C TRP A 188 7.62 25.22 0.57
N ASP A 189 7.09 26.41 0.25
CA ASP A 189 7.87 27.64 0.17
C ASP A 189 8.32 28.10 1.57
N THR A 190 7.51 27.83 2.60
CA THR A 190 7.85 28.12 4.01
C THR A 190 8.48 26.91 4.71
N GLU A 191 7.95 25.71 4.45
CA GLU A 191 8.37 24.47 5.09
C GLU A 191 8.67 23.39 4.02
N PRO A 192 9.83 23.47 3.35
CA PRO A 192 10.17 22.54 2.29
C PRO A 192 10.32 21.11 2.85
N PRO A 193 9.79 20.10 2.13
CA PRO A 193 10.03 18.69 2.45
C PRO A 193 11.53 18.37 2.52
N GLY A 194 11.92 17.60 3.52
CA GLY A 194 13.32 17.27 3.80
C GLY A 194 13.92 16.21 2.85
N ASP A 195 15.18 15.90 3.09
CA ASP A 195 15.93 14.88 2.35
C ASP A 195 15.40 13.45 2.59
N ILE A 196 15.35 12.65 1.51
CA ILE A 196 14.82 11.28 1.53
C ILE A 196 15.65 10.33 2.39
N TYR A 197 16.99 10.41 2.34
CA TYR A 197 17.87 9.53 3.12
C TYR A 197 17.74 9.81 4.61
N ARG A 198 17.68 11.10 4.97
CA ARG A 198 17.42 11.55 6.34
C ARG A 198 16.04 11.10 6.80
N ALA A 199 15.02 11.22 5.96
CA ALA A 199 13.66 10.80 6.28
C ALA A 199 13.54 9.30 6.53
N ILE A 200 14.20 8.45 5.73
CA ILE A 200 14.25 7.00 5.96
C ILE A 200 14.89 6.72 7.32
N THR A 201 16.07 7.30 7.57
CA THR A 201 16.82 7.07 8.82
C THR A 201 16.07 7.56 10.05
N SER A 202 15.46 8.75 9.98
CA SER A 202 14.72 9.34 11.10
C SER A 202 13.41 8.58 11.37
N THR A 203 12.71 8.15 10.32
CA THR A 203 11.46 7.38 10.43
C THR A 203 11.72 6.02 11.07
N LEU A 204 12.77 5.31 10.65
CA LEU A 204 13.14 4.03 11.27
C LEU A 204 13.53 4.21 12.74
N LYS A 205 14.30 5.26 13.07
CA LYS A 205 14.65 5.57 14.48
C LYS A 205 13.42 5.92 15.31
N ALA A 206 12.46 6.65 14.74
CA ALA A 206 11.21 7.01 15.40
C ALA A 206 10.35 5.78 15.68
N LEU A 207 10.19 4.87 14.70
CA LEU A 207 9.48 3.59 14.87
C LEU A 207 10.00 2.77 16.07
N LEU A 208 11.31 2.78 16.30
CA LEU A 208 11.94 2.03 17.40
C LEU A 208 11.84 2.71 18.77
N LYS A 209 11.57 4.02 18.78
CA LYS A 209 11.48 4.83 20.01
C LYS A 209 10.04 5.12 20.42
N ASP A 210 9.08 4.90 19.51
CA ASP A 210 7.68 5.17 19.76
C ASP A 210 7.09 4.11 20.71
N LYS A 211 6.83 4.54 21.94
CA LYS A 211 6.25 3.71 23.01
C LYS A 211 4.72 3.66 22.95
N SER A 212 4.09 4.44 22.08
CA SER A 212 2.62 4.48 21.91
C SER A 212 2.10 3.37 21.01
N LEU A 213 2.99 2.65 20.30
CA LEU A 213 2.62 1.59 19.38
C LEU A 213 2.08 0.37 20.12
N THR A 214 0.96 -0.15 19.63
CA THR A 214 0.25 -1.29 20.21
C THR A 214 -0.15 -2.28 19.13
N PHE A 215 -0.43 -3.51 19.56
CA PHE A 215 -1.19 -4.46 18.75
C PHE A 215 -2.69 -4.16 18.89
N GLN A 216 -3.44 -4.38 17.81
CA GLN A 216 -4.88 -4.28 17.78
C GLN A 216 -5.50 -5.58 17.25
N LYS A 217 -6.74 -5.86 17.65
CA LYS A 217 -7.48 -7.01 17.14
C LYS A 217 -8.10 -6.69 15.78
N SER A 218 -7.90 -7.58 14.83
CA SER A 218 -8.44 -7.56 13.47
C SER A 218 -9.21 -8.85 13.23
N SER A 219 -10.44 -8.74 12.71
CA SER A 219 -11.23 -9.90 12.32
C SER A 219 -10.60 -10.70 11.16
N TRP A 220 -9.78 -10.03 10.33
CA TRP A 220 -9.11 -10.65 9.19
C TRP A 220 -7.67 -11.09 9.51
N TYR A 221 -6.91 -10.24 10.19
CA TYR A 221 -5.48 -10.43 10.47
C TYR A 221 -5.17 -10.95 11.89
N GLY A 222 -6.16 -11.16 12.76
CA GLY A 222 -5.90 -11.57 14.15
C GLY A 222 -5.25 -10.43 14.94
N ASP A 223 -4.07 -10.66 15.51
CA ASP A 223 -3.29 -9.59 16.15
C ASP A 223 -2.47 -8.85 15.08
N ASP A 224 -2.80 -7.58 14.85
CA ASP A 224 -2.20 -6.73 13.81
C ASP A 224 -1.67 -5.42 14.40
N LEU A 225 -0.91 -4.68 13.59
CA LEU A 225 -0.37 -3.37 13.96
C LEU A 225 -1.47 -2.32 14.10
N CYS A 226 -1.34 -1.42 15.07
CA CYS A 226 -2.17 -0.23 15.15
C CYS A 226 -1.95 0.72 13.94
N PRO A 227 -2.87 1.66 13.64
CA PRO A 227 -2.74 2.58 12.51
C PRO A 227 -1.43 3.38 12.52
N ALA A 228 -0.97 3.84 13.69
CA ALA A 228 0.29 4.57 13.81
C ALA A 228 1.53 3.73 13.40
N ALA A 229 1.55 2.44 13.75
CA ALA A 229 2.61 1.54 13.31
C ALA A 229 2.55 1.31 11.78
N TRP A 230 1.34 1.22 11.20
CA TRP A 230 1.17 1.15 9.75
C TRP A 230 1.64 2.41 9.03
N ASP A 231 1.44 3.60 9.60
CA ASP A 231 1.97 4.85 9.05
C ASP A 231 3.50 4.76 8.88
N TYR A 232 4.24 4.27 9.90
CA TYR A 232 5.69 4.07 9.78
C TYR A 232 6.07 3.08 8.67
N VAL A 233 5.34 1.95 8.57
CA VAL A 233 5.59 0.94 7.53
C VAL A 233 5.37 1.53 6.14
N PHE A 234 4.26 2.24 5.92
CA PHE A 234 3.94 2.87 4.64
C PHE A 234 4.92 3.99 4.30
N SER A 235 5.37 4.78 5.28
CA SER A 235 6.41 5.79 5.06
C SER A 235 7.69 5.18 4.54
N LEU A 236 8.22 4.17 5.24
CA LEU A 236 9.49 3.55 4.90
C LEU A 236 9.40 2.85 3.54
N ASP A 237 8.31 2.15 3.26
CA ASP A 237 8.08 1.51 1.98
C ASP A 237 7.96 2.54 0.83
N LEU A 238 7.25 3.64 1.03
CA LEU A 238 7.11 4.71 0.02
C LEU A 238 8.43 5.40 -0.31
N LEU A 239 9.20 5.73 0.73
CA LEU A 239 10.51 6.38 0.58
C LEU A 239 11.51 5.42 -0.08
N CYS A 240 11.62 4.18 0.42
CA CYS A 240 12.54 3.19 -0.17
C CYS A 240 12.18 2.87 -1.63
N ALA A 241 10.89 2.93 -2.01
CA ALA A 241 10.46 2.76 -3.40
C ALA A 241 11.15 3.71 -4.38
N GLN A 242 11.45 4.94 -3.94
CA GLN A 242 12.06 5.95 -4.82
C GLN A 242 13.55 5.68 -5.08
N LEU A 243 14.18 4.87 -4.24
CA LEU A 243 15.61 4.54 -4.32
C LEU A 243 15.86 3.17 -4.95
N GLY A 244 14.79 2.37 -5.17
CA GLY A 244 14.85 1.07 -5.80
C GLY A 244 15.31 -0.07 -4.87
N TRP A 245 15.16 -1.30 -5.34
CA TRP A 245 15.43 -2.50 -4.54
C TRP A 245 16.90 -2.66 -4.14
N ILE A 246 17.82 -2.49 -5.10
CA ILE A 246 19.26 -2.71 -4.85
C ILE A 246 19.77 -1.78 -3.75
N TRP A 247 19.38 -0.51 -3.81
CA TRP A 247 19.71 0.47 -2.79
C TRP A 247 19.09 0.08 -1.44
N THR A 248 17.80 -0.26 -1.44
CA THR A 248 17.04 -0.65 -0.25
C THR A 248 17.68 -1.84 0.46
N VAL A 249 18.07 -2.88 -0.27
CA VAL A 249 18.77 -4.04 0.29
C VAL A 249 20.09 -3.62 0.94
N SER A 250 20.87 -2.81 0.24
CA SER A 250 22.24 -2.45 0.63
C SER A 250 22.31 -1.48 1.80
N HIS A 251 21.36 -0.56 1.92
CA HIS A 251 21.40 0.54 2.88
C HIS A 251 20.38 0.42 4.01
N VAL A 252 19.22 -0.17 3.76
CA VAL A 252 18.15 -0.29 4.76
C VAL A 252 18.14 -1.70 5.32
N ILE A 253 17.98 -2.72 4.48
CA ILE A 253 17.79 -4.09 4.94
C ILE A 253 19.06 -4.62 5.61
N ARG A 254 20.20 -4.61 4.91
CA ARG A 254 21.47 -5.17 5.40
C ARG A 254 22.07 -4.39 6.56
N LYS A 255 22.09 -3.05 6.48
CA LYS A 255 22.79 -2.20 7.46
C LYS A 255 21.95 -1.86 8.69
N SER A 256 20.63 -1.79 8.55
CA SER A 256 19.76 -1.29 9.62
C SER A 256 18.78 -2.36 10.10
N VAL A 257 17.95 -2.90 9.22
CA VAL A 257 16.88 -3.84 9.60
C VAL A 257 17.43 -5.12 10.22
N TRP A 258 18.43 -5.75 9.59
CA TRP A 258 19.03 -6.97 10.16
C TRP A 258 19.76 -6.71 11.46
N LEU A 259 20.42 -5.56 11.61
CA LEU A 259 21.02 -5.19 12.88
C LEU A 259 19.96 -5.10 13.98
N ILE A 260 18.83 -4.45 13.72
CA ILE A 260 17.73 -4.33 14.68
C ILE A 260 17.19 -5.71 15.07
N LEU A 261 16.89 -6.57 14.09
CA LEU A 261 16.33 -7.90 14.34
C LEU A 261 17.30 -8.81 15.10
N ASN A 262 18.58 -8.80 14.75
CA ASN A 262 19.61 -9.57 15.45
C ASN A 262 19.85 -9.04 16.88
N THR A 263 19.77 -7.73 17.08
CA THR A 263 19.88 -7.11 18.41
C THR A 263 18.67 -7.45 19.28
N TRP A 264 17.47 -7.50 18.70
CA TRP A 264 16.27 -7.93 19.41
C TRP A 264 16.33 -9.41 19.82
N LEU A 265 16.78 -10.30 18.93
CA LEU A 265 16.95 -11.73 19.25
C LEU A 265 17.88 -12.01 20.43
N LYS A 266 18.88 -11.16 20.65
CA LYS A 266 19.86 -11.31 21.74
C LYS A 266 19.37 -10.76 23.08
N GLN A 267 18.24 -10.06 23.12
CA GLN A 267 17.74 -9.44 24.34
C GLN A 267 16.97 -10.45 25.19
N THR A 268 17.16 -10.37 26.51
CA THR A 268 16.31 -11.08 27.47
C THR A 268 14.91 -10.45 27.45
N GLN A 269 13.87 -11.27 27.30
CA GLN A 269 12.49 -10.78 27.26
C GLN A 269 12.06 -10.24 28.63
N THR A 270 11.94 -8.92 28.76
CA THR A 270 11.43 -8.19 29.93
C THR A 270 10.13 -7.44 29.59
N GLU A 271 9.42 -6.84 30.55
CA GLU A 271 8.25 -5.99 30.24
C GLU A 271 8.59 -4.82 29.27
N GLU A 272 9.82 -4.29 29.32
CA GLU A 272 10.33 -3.32 28.34
C GLU A 272 10.51 -3.90 26.92
N THR A 273 10.52 -5.22 26.75
CA THR A 273 10.59 -5.83 25.41
C THR A 273 9.25 -5.89 24.70
N LYS A 274 8.12 -5.71 25.40
CA LYS A 274 6.77 -5.78 24.79
C LYS A 274 6.52 -4.66 23.77
N PHE A 275 6.92 -3.42 24.05
CA PHE A 275 6.77 -2.32 23.08
C PHE A 275 7.72 -2.50 21.87
N ARG A 276 8.88 -3.15 22.08
CA ARG A 276 9.78 -3.51 20.97
C ARG A 276 9.15 -4.56 20.06
N ASN A 277 8.28 -5.43 20.56
CA ASN A 277 7.62 -6.45 19.74
C ASN A 277 6.71 -5.83 18.68
N VAL A 278 6.02 -4.72 18.96
CA VAL A 278 5.22 -4.02 17.93
C VAL A 278 6.12 -3.42 16.85
N SER A 279 7.22 -2.76 17.22
CA SER A 279 8.18 -2.23 16.25
C SER A 279 8.85 -3.34 15.42
N VAL A 280 9.16 -4.49 16.03
CA VAL A 280 9.73 -5.65 15.34
C VAL A 280 8.70 -6.30 14.41
N ALA A 281 7.43 -6.40 14.82
CA ALA A 281 6.34 -6.84 13.95
C ALA A 281 6.22 -5.90 12.74
N ALA A 282 6.26 -4.58 12.97
CA ALA A 282 6.25 -3.58 11.92
C ALA A 282 7.44 -3.74 10.95
N ILE A 283 8.63 -4.08 11.46
CA ILE A 283 9.79 -4.39 10.62
C ILE A 283 9.54 -5.64 9.74
N PHE A 284 8.95 -6.72 10.27
CA PHE A 284 8.61 -7.87 9.44
C PHE A 284 7.57 -7.52 8.37
N ARG A 285 6.51 -6.79 8.74
CA ARG A 285 5.53 -6.30 7.76
C ARG A 285 6.19 -5.42 6.70
N LEU A 286 7.11 -4.54 7.09
CA LEU A 286 7.91 -3.74 6.17
C LEU A 286 8.76 -4.60 5.23
N LEU A 287 9.46 -5.62 5.71
CA LEU A 287 10.27 -6.52 4.88
C LEU A 287 9.42 -7.20 3.79
N GLY A 288 8.21 -7.65 4.14
CA GLY A 288 7.26 -8.21 3.17
C GLY A 288 6.93 -7.23 2.03
N ARG A 289 6.63 -5.97 2.40
CA ARG A 289 6.35 -4.89 1.44
C ARG A 289 7.55 -4.48 0.60
N LEU A 290 8.72 -4.33 1.22
CA LEU A 290 9.95 -3.99 0.49
C LEU A 290 10.30 -5.09 -0.50
N GLY A 291 10.11 -6.36 -0.17
CA GLY A 291 10.34 -7.44 -1.13
C GLY A 291 9.38 -7.44 -2.31
N GLN A 292 8.16 -6.90 -2.18
CA GLN A 292 7.27 -6.66 -3.34
C GLN A 292 7.91 -5.71 -4.35
N GLN A 293 8.68 -4.73 -3.88
CA GLN A 293 9.44 -3.85 -4.76
C GLN A 293 10.47 -4.63 -5.57
N GLY A 294 11.22 -5.54 -4.93
CA GLY A 294 12.17 -6.41 -5.63
C GLY A 294 11.51 -7.34 -6.65
N LEU A 295 10.32 -7.86 -6.35
CA LEU A 295 9.53 -8.64 -7.31
C LEU A 295 9.11 -7.79 -8.52
N LYS A 296 8.63 -6.57 -8.28
CA LYS A 296 8.27 -5.62 -9.34
C LYS A 296 9.46 -5.24 -10.22
N GLU A 297 10.66 -5.18 -9.65
CA GLU A 297 11.92 -4.90 -10.35
C GLU A 297 12.55 -6.16 -11.01
N ASN A 298 11.83 -7.29 -11.05
CA ASN A 298 12.26 -8.56 -11.66
C ASN A 298 13.55 -9.17 -11.07
N VAL A 299 13.79 -8.98 -9.77
CA VAL A 299 14.97 -9.50 -9.05
C VAL A 299 14.58 -10.58 -8.03
N ALA A 300 13.78 -11.55 -8.48
CA ALA A 300 13.19 -12.60 -7.65
C ALA A 300 14.21 -13.41 -6.83
N ALA A 301 15.39 -13.72 -7.37
CA ALA A 301 16.44 -14.45 -6.64
C ALA A 301 16.91 -13.70 -5.38
N SER A 302 17.05 -12.37 -5.47
CA SER A 302 17.40 -11.54 -4.31
C SER A 302 16.27 -11.48 -3.27
N VAL A 303 15.02 -11.60 -3.71
CA VAL A 303 13.85 -11.65 -2.81
C VAL A 303 13.72 -13.03 -2.16
N GLU A 304 14.10 -14.10 -2.87
CA GLU A 304 14.14 -15.46 -2.32
C GLU A 304 15.11 -15.56 -1.14
N ASP A 305 16.29 -14.94 -1.23
CA ASP A 305 17.23 -14.87 -0.10
C ASP A 305 16.63 -14.14 1.11
N LEU A 306 15.81 -13.12 0.86
CA LEU A 306 15.05 -12.44 1.91
C LEU A 306 14.01 -13.38 2.54
N VAL A 307 13.27 -14.16 1.75
CA VAL A 307 12.31 -15.17 2.26
C VAL A 307 13.02 -16.14 3.20
N LYS A 308 14.15 -16.72 2.78
CA LYS A 308 14.91 -17.69 3.59
C LYS A 308 15.27 -17.10 4.94
N ARG A 309 15.83 -15.88 4.97
CA ARG A 309 16.21 -15.18 6.21
C ARG A 309 15.02 -14.83 7.10
N VAL A 310 13.91 -14.37 6.52
CA VAL A 310 12.67 -14.10 7.29
C VAL A 310 12.16 -15.39 7.93
N ASN A 311 12.25 -16.51 7.21
CA ASN A 311 11.76 -17.80 7.68
C ASN A 311 12.60 -18.40 8.83
N GLU A 312 13.87 -18.03 8.96
CA GLU A 312 14.74 -18.44 10.08
C GLU A 312 14.18 -18.00 11.45
N PHE A 313 13.42 -16.90 11.48
CA PHE A 313 12.80 -16.41 12.70
C PHE A 313 11.62 -17.27 13.19
N ARG A 314 11.00 -18.08 12.31
CA ARG A 314 9.92 -18.98 12.72
C ARG A 314 10.38 -20.10 13.63
N GLY A 315 11.63 -20.55 13.48
CA GLY A 315 12.20 -21.62 14.30
C GLY A 315 12.65 -21.15 15.69
N GLN A 316 12.50 -19.86 16.02
CA GLN A 316 12.90 -19.33 17.32
C GLN A 316 11.92 -19.79 18.38
N LYS A 317 12.45 -20.48 19.40
CA LYS A 317 11.69 -20.86 20.59
C LYS A 317 11.14 -19.60 21.25
N ASP A 318 9.89 -19.67 21.69
CA ASP A 318 9.21 -18.60 22.44
C ASP A 318 8.99 -17.28 21.68
N LEU A 319 8.91 -17.32 20.35
CA LEU A 319 8.49 -16.15 19.56
C LEU A 319 7.02 -15.79 19.91
N PRO A 320 6.73 -14.55 20.37
CA PRO A 320 5.37 -14.11 20.65
C PRO A 320 4.43 -14.30 19.46
N TRP A 321 3.17 -14.58 19.75
CA TRP A 321 2.16 -14.93 18.73
C TRP A 321 2.02 -13.84 17.66
N GLU A 322 2.04 -12.57 18.08
CA GLU A 322 1.92 -11.40 17.22
C GLU A 322 3.10 -11.29 16.25
N LEU A 323 4.30 -11.65 16.73
CA LEU A 323 5.50 -11.71 15.89
C LEU A 323 5.49 -12.90 14.94
N GLN A 324 4.97 -14.05 15.36
CA GLN A 324 4.75 -15.18 14.46
C GLN A 324 3.82 -14.80 13.31
N LEU A 325 2.70 -14.12 13.61
CA LEU A 325 1.77 -13.62 12.59
C LEU A 325 2.47 -12.62 11.65
N ALA A 326 3.25 -11.69 12.18
CA ALA A 326 3.99 -10.72 11.35
C ALA A 326 4.98 -11.40 10.39
N VAL A 327 5.70 -12.43 10.85
CA VAL A 327 6.60 -13.25 10.02
C VAL A 327 5.82 -14.03 8.96
N VAL A 328 4.68 -14.64 9.34
CA VAL A 328 3.79 -15.34 8.40
C VAL A 328 3.30 -14.41 7.31
N TYR A 329 2.85 -13.21 7.66
CA TYR A 329 2.39 -12.24 6.67
C TYR A 329 3.53 -11.70 5.80
N ALA A 330 4.73 -11.52 6.36
CA ALA A 330 5.91 -11.16 5.57
C ALA A 330 6.26 -12.26 4.56
N THR A 331 6.30 -13.52 4.97
CA THR A 331 6.53 -14.67 4.05
C THR A 331 5.45 -14.77 3.00
N HIS A 332 4.20 -14.54 3.38
CA HIS A 332 3.07 -14.52 2.46
C HIS A 332 3.28 -13.46 1.38
N ASP A 333 3.57 -12.21 1.77
CA ASP A 333 3.86 -11.14 0.81
C ASP A 333 5.00 -11.59 -0.12
N LEU A 334 6.11 -12.09 0.42
CA LEU A 334 7.29 -12.51 -0.37
C LEU A 334 7.11 -13.80 -1.19
N ALA A 335 6.03 -14.55 -1.00
CA ALA A 335 5.82 -15.87 -1.59
C ALA A 335 5.97 -15.94 -3.13
N PRO A 336 5.60 -14.91 -3.94
CA PRO A 336 5.80 -14.98 -5.38
C PRO A 336 7.25 -15.19 -5.83
N SER A 337 8.26 -14.90 -4.98
CA SER A 337 9.66 -15.21 -5.32
C SER A 337 9.96 -16.71 -5.31
N ASN A 338 9.32 -17.46 -4.41
CA ASN A 338 9.45 -18.92 -4.29
C ASN A 338 8.23 -19.51 -3.54
N PRO A 339 7.13 -19.82 -4.25
CA PRO A 339 5.88 -20.25 -3.61
C PRO A 339 5.99 -21.58 -2.88
N LYS A 340 6.84 -22.49 -3.35
CA LYS A 340 7.05 -23.81 -2.73
C LYS A 340 7.66 -23.66 -1.33
N VAL A 341 8.70 -22.84 -1.19
CA VAL A 341 9.34 -22.57 0.11
C VAL A 341 8.36 -21.86 1.04
N ALA A 342 7.59 -20.90 0.53
CA ALA A 342 6.59 -20.19 1.32
C ALA A 342 5.47 -21.14 1.81
N LEU A 343 4.89 -21.96 0.93
CA LEU A 343 3.84 -22.92 1.26
C LEU A 343 4.31 -23.93 2.31
N ASN A 344 5.46 -24.58 2.07
CA ASN A 344 6.00 -25.57 3.00
C ASN A 344 6.20 -24.98 4.40
N ALA A 345 6.69 -23.75 4.47
CA ALA A 345 6.91 -23.09 5.75
C ALA A 345 5.61 -22.67 6.45
N LEU A 346 4.56 -22.32 5.69
CA LEU A 346 3.22 -22.06 6.23
C LEU A 346 2.54 -23.33 6.73
N GLU A 347 2.67 -24.44 6.01
CA GLU A 347 2.13 -25.73 6.42
C GLU A 347 2.81 -26.27 7.67
N SER A 348 4.14 -26.18 7.73
CA SER A 348 4.91 -26.53 8.94
C SER A 348 4.42 -25.70 10.13
N TRP A 349 4.33 -24.38 9.97
CA TRP A 349 3.86 -23.51 11.05
C TRP A 349 2.45 -23.88 11.52
N LYS A 350 1.51 -24.17 10.60
CA LYS A 350 0.13 -24.55 10.96
C LYS A 350 0.03 -25.84 11.78
N LYS A 351 0.93 -26.81 11.57
CA LYS A 351 0.91 -28.10 12.29
C LYS A 351 1.24 -27.93 13.77
N ASP A 352 1.99 -26.89 14.13
CA ASP A 352 2.51 -26.66 15.47
C ASP A 352 1.61 -25.73 16.33
N LEU A 353 0.41 -25.37 15.85
CA LEU A 353 -0.44 -24.37 16.49
C LEU A 353 -1.58 -24.96 17.32
N THR A 354 -1.73 -24.41 18.52
CA THR A 354 -2.91 -24.59 19.38
C THR A 354 -3.91 -23.42 19.27
N LYS A 355 -3.48 -22.28 18.73
CA LYS A 355 -4.31 -21.06 18.57
C LYS A 355 -5.05 -21.05 17.22
N PRO A 356 -6.26 -20.48 17.15
CA PRO A 356 -7.01 -20.36 15.91
C PRO A 356 -6.27 -19.44 14.93
N VAL A 357 -6.11 -19.91 13.69
CA VAL A 357 -5.38 -19.20 12.65
C VAL A 357 -6.29 -18.14 11.99
N PRO A 358 -5.84 -16.87 11.83
CA PRO A 358 -6.65 -15.82 11.22
C PRO A 358 -7.12 -16.13 9.79
N PRO A 359 -8.28 -15.61 9.36
CA PRO A 359 -8.79 -15.77 7.99
C PRO A 359 -7.81 -15.42 6.89
N ALA A 360 -6.99 -14.38 7.09
CA ALA A 360 -5.95 -13.95 6.15
C ALA A 360 -4.95 -15.07 5.78
N VAL A 361 -4.79 -16.10 6.62
CA VAL A 361 -3.86 -17.21 6.40
C VAL A 361 -4.59 -18.51 5.99
N THR A 362 -5.90 -18.62 6.26
CA THR A 362 -6.70 -19.85 6.05
C THR A 362 -7.65 -19.79 4.87
N LYS A 363 -8.22 -18.62 4.52
CA LYS A 363 -9.12 -18.45 3.37
C LYS A 363 -8.39 -18.35 2.03
N ILE A 364 -7.23 -18.99 1.98
CA ILE A 364 -6.46 -19.30 0.79
C ILE A 364 -7.08 -20.61 0.23
N PRO A 365 -7.94 -20.60 -0.83
CA PRO A 365 -8.47 -21.82 -1.47
C PRO A 365 -7.50 -23.02 -1.51
N LYS A 366 -7.98 -24.14 -0.97
CA LYS A 366 -7.32 -25.46 -0.92
C LYS A 366 -7.08 -26.13 -2.30
N SER A 367 -7.11 -25.40 -3.42
CA SER A 367 -6.96 -26.00 -4.75
C SER A 367 -5.49 -26.18 -5.20
N ALA A 368 -4.52 -25.91 -4.34
CA ALA A 368 -3.12 -26.25 -4.57
C ALA A 368 -2.80 -27.57 -3.85
N ASN A 369 -3.26 -28.69 -4.42
CA ASN A 369 -2.78 -30.00 -3.99
C ASN A 369 -1.35 -30.17 -4.57
N PRO A 370 -0.30 -30.33 -3.73
CA PRO A 370 1.09 -30.32 -4.19
C PRO A 370 1.52 -31.56 -4.99
N GLU A 371 0.64 -32.54 -5.18
CA GLU A 371 0.94 -33.80 -5.88
C GLU A 371 0.77 -33.76 -7.40
N MET A 372 0.24 -32.68 -7.98
CA MET A 372 0.28 -32.47 -9.44
C MET A 372 1.27 -31.35 -9.74
N GLY A 373 2.28 -31.64 -10.56
CA GLY A 373 3.46 -30.83 -10.89
C GLY A 373 3.22 -29.46 -11.58
N ASP A 374 2.13 -28.76 -11.25
CA ASP A 374 1.76 -27.47 -11.81
C ASP A 374 2.20 -26.31 -10.91
N ALA A 375 3.51 -26.13 -10.74
CA ALA A 375 4.09 -24.91 -10.17
C ALA A 375 3.54 -23.60 -10.80
N PRO A 376 3.20 -23.53 -12.12
CA PRO A 376 2.61 -22.33 -12.72
C PRO A 376 1.21 -21.98 -12.19
N LYS A 377 0.41 -22.96 -11.75
CA LYS A 377 -0.93 -22.72 -11.19
C LYS A 377 -0.86 -22.23 -9.75
N ILE A 378 0.12 -22.71 -8.98
CA ILE A 378 0.42 -22.21 -7.62
C ILE A 378 0.92 -20.76 -7.71
N ILE A 379 1.81 -20.44 -8.64
CA ILE A 379 2.26 -19.05 -8.89
C ILE A 379 1.09 -18.16 -9.25
N LYS A 380 0.23 -18.55 -10.21
CA LYS A 380 -0.95 -17.78 -10.61
C LYS A 380 -1.91 -17.55 -9.44
N TYR A 381 -2.13 -18.58 -8.61
CA TYR A 381 -2.99 -18.52 -7.45
C TYR A 381 -2.44 -17.66 -6.31
N TYR A 382 -1.14 -17.77 -6.01
CA TYR A 382 -0.46 -16.89 -5.05
C TYR A 382 -0.44 -15.45 -5.55
N VAL A 383 -0.17 -15.22 -6.83
CA VAL A 383 -0.26 -13.89 -7.46
C VAL A 383 -1.69 -13.32 -7.40
N ASP A 384 -2.72 -14.14 -7.62
CA ASP A 384 -4.13 -13.68 -7.61
C ASP A 384 -4.74 -13.55 -6.18
N ALA A 385 -4.23 -14.28 -5.17
CA ALA A 385 -4.77 -14.28 -3.79
C ALA A 385 -3.99 -13.44 -2.77
N ILE A 386 -2.69 -13.26 -2.97
CA ILE A 386 -1.78 -12.58 -2.02
C ILE A 386 -1.63 -11.10 -2.30
N ILE A 387 -1.76 -10.75 -3.57
CA ILE A 387 -1.84 -9.37 -3.95
C ILE A 387 -3.26 -8.92 -3.60
N PRO A 388 -3.48 -7.87 -2.79
CA PRO A 388 -4.74 -7.16 -2.91
C PRO A 388 -4.76 -6.62 -4.36
N ASN A 389 -5.36 -7.32 -5.34
CA ASN A 389 -5.69 -6.93 -6.73
C ASN A 389 -4.81 -5.84 -7.43
N ASN A 390 -3.53 -5.73 -7.10
CA ASN A 390 -2.60 -4.72 -7.61
C ASN A 390 -1.69 -5.42 -8.61
N PHE A 391 -1.45 -4.84 -9.78
CA PHE A 391 -0.56 -5.39 -10.81
C PHE A 391 -1.18 -6.50 -11.70
N ARG A 392 -2.01 -6.07 -12.64
CA ARG A 392 -1.92 -6.58 -14.02
C ARG A 392 -1.72 -5.39 -14.95
N GLY A 393 -0.58 -5.38 -15.62
CA GLY A 393 -0.18 -4.33 -16.55
C GLY A 393 1.05 -4.77 -17.34
N ARG A 394 0.81 -5.69 -18.29
CA ARG A 394 1.58 -5.99 -19.53
C ARG A 394 1.37 -7.45 -19.94
N GLN A 395 0.51 -7.67 -20.93
CA GLN A 395 0.82 -8.71 -21.92
C GLN A 395 1.95 -8.15 -22.79
N LEU A 396 3.11 -8.80 -22.76
CA LEU A 396 4.14 -8.58 -23.75
C LEU A 396 3.61 -9.11 -25.09
N ASN A 397 3.44 -8.19 -26.04
CA ASN A 397 3.23 -8.52 -27.44
C ASN A 397 4.52 -9.20 -27.96
N PRO A 398 4.49 -10.42 -28.50
CA PRO A 398 5.70 -11.15 -28.89
C PRO A 398 6.48 -10.51 -30.06
N ASP A 399 5.89 -9.54 -30.78
CA ASP A 399 6.41 -9.07 -32.07
C ASP A 399 6.91 -7.62 -32.10
N ARG A 400 7.52 -7.12 -31.01
CA ARG A 400 8.32 -5.89 -31.10
C ARG A 400 9.74 -6.11 -30.60
N THR A 401 10.63 -6.40 -31.55
CA THR A 401 12.07 -6.24 -31.43
C THR A 401 12.40 -4.79 -31.05
N VAL A 402 12.61 -4.55 -29.76
CA VAL A 402 13.24 -3.32 -29.28
C VAL A 402 14.74 -3.47 -29.47
N LYS A 403 15.32 -2.71 -30.40
CA LYS A 403 16.77 -2.56 -30.56
C LYS A 403 17.36 -2.04 -29.24
N VAL A 404 18.15 -2.88 -28.58
CA VAL A 404 18.99 -2.48 -27.45
C VAL A 404 20.11 -1.61 -27.98
N ILE A 405 20.11 -0.32 -27.64
CA ILE A 405 21.29 0.54 -27.80
C ILE A 405 22.25 0.17 -26.67
N SER A 406 23.28 -0.60 -27.01
CA SER A 406 24.36 -0.97 -26.12
C SER A 406 25.25 0.25 -25.84
N VAL A 407 25.11 0.87 -24.67
CA VAL A 407 26.11 1.83 -24.18
C VAL A 407 27.25 1.04 -23.54
N ARG A 408 28.38 0.93 -24.26
CA ARG A 408 29.64 0.38 -23.71
C ARG A 408 30.19 1.35 -22.68
N VAL A 409 30.19 0.94 -21.42
CA VAL A 409 31.00 1.58 -20.36
C VAL A 409 32.44 1.10 -20.52
N ILE A 410 33.31 1.94 -21.05
CA ILE A 410 34.76 1.72 -21.05
C ILE A 410 35.25 1.97 -19.62
N ARG A 411 35.68 0.91 -18.93
CA ARG A 411 36.44 1.01 -17.67
C ARG A 411 37.83 1.54 -17.99
N ASN A 412 38.17 2.73 -17.51
CA ASN A 412 39.57 3.12 -17.33
C ASN A 412 39.96 2.90 -15.87
N ARG A 413 40.93 1.99 -15.65
CA ARG A 413 41.64 1.81 -14.38
C ARG A 413 42.87 2.71 -14.42
N GLN A 414 42.94 3.71 -13.54
CA GLN A 414 44.17 4.13 -12.87
C GLN A 414 43.79 4.99 -11.65
N SER A 415 44.59 4.85 -10.60
CA SER A 415 44.30 5.19 -9.19
C SER A 415 44.67 6.66 -8.85
N PRO A 416 44.73 7.05 -7.55
CA PRO A 416 43.81 7.95 -6.87
C PRO A 416 44.40 9.37 -6.65
N ASP A 417 43.61 10.21 -5.99
CA ASP A 417 43.95 11.48 -5.32
C ASP A 417 43.44 12.78 -5.96
N THR A 418 43.05 13.67 -5.04
CA THR A 418 42.75 15.12 -5.13
C THR A 418 41.32 15.58 -5.42
N TYR A 419 40.85 16.40 -4.47
CA TYR A 419 39.68 17.28 -4.54
C TYR A 419 39.93 18.44 -5.52
N SER A 420 38.92 18.90 -6.25
CA SER A 420 38.59 20.34 -6.38
C SER A 420 37.28 20.58 -7.13
N VAL A 421 36.59 21.61 -6.65
CA VAL A 421 35.45 22.35 -7.21
C VAL A 421 35.87 23.11 -8.48
N ASN A 422 34.99 23.19 -9.50
CA ASN A 422 34.60 24.46 -10.14
C ASN A 422 33.57 24.31 -11.27
N ASP A 423 32.69 25.31 -11.31
CA ASP A 423 31.74 25.67 -12.35
C ASP A 423 32.36 25.79 -13.76
N HIS A 424 31.58 25.46 -14.80
CA HIS A 424 31.15 26.42 -15.83
C HIS A 424 30.39 25.73 -16.99
N LEU A 425 29.23 26.33 -17.31
CA LEU A 425 28.60 26.49 -18.63
C LEU A 425 29.26 25.82 -19.84
N GLN A 426 28.46 25.13 -20.67
CA GLN A 426 28.06 25.65 -21.99
C GLN A 426 27.05 24.75 -22.72
N THR A 427 26.02 25.41 -23.22
CA THR A 427 25.07 25.05 -24.27
C THR A 427 25.74 24.52 -25.54
N PHE A 428 25.15 23.51 -26.18
CA PHE A 428 25.11 23.39 -27.65
C PHE A 428 23.79 22.77 -28.12
N THR A 429 23.01 23.56 -28.83
CA THR A 429 22.01 23.17 -29.83
C THR A 429 22.69 22.68 -31.09
N THR A 430 22.16 21.64 -31.74
CA THR A 430 22.05 21.61 -33.21
C THR A 430 21.05 20.57 -33.71
N THR A 431 20.14 21.09 -34.56
CA THR A 431 19.41 20.49 -35.70
C THR A 431 18.62 19.21 -35.52
#